data_AF-A0A0X3Q127-F1
#
_entry.id   AF-A0A0X3Q127-F1
#
_cell.length_a   1.000
_cell.length_b   1.000
_cell.length_c   1.000
_cell.angle_alpha   90.00
_cell.angle_beta   90.00
_cell.angle_gamma   90.00
#
_symmetry.space_group_name_H-M   'P 1'
#
loop_
_entity.id
_entity.type
_entity.pdbx_description
1 polymer ?
#
loop_
_entity_poly.entity_id
_entity_poly.type
_entity_poly.pdbx_seq_one_letter_code
_entity_poly.pdbx_strand_id
1 'polypeptide(L)'
;MERRILLIGMQWSFMSHFRALPSRPLQICSKMLTHFDFKQFKSDFRHLDSRLINLDDVFIEKSKLEDAMSELQLSECSEYIKRSFWKRLIEISWSHGKQNIVNSLLMFILESPNQHSHHTLLSVLKILAHSGRFSEFKPLYYNFCSGLSPQEAVVFSADIVSCLCLTPLYKESFFYLDLAIKNGMPLGQFLCILVGAAKYAPYVEVFETIDLFHTHGLQPSNDFYLAFVNRVDIDRSVSAMHYMERLLDKLSVHEWIISSSIITGVKRFFER
;
A
#
# COMPACT_ATOMS: atom_id res chain seq x y z
N MET A 1 55.47 -0.20 45.03
CA MET A 1 54.25 -1.05 44.92
C MET A 1 53.70 -0.86 43.51
N GLU A 2 54.22 -1.49 42.45
CA GLU A 2 54.82 -2.83 42.31
C GLU A 2 53.91 -4.01 42.66
N ARG A 3 53.28 -4.54 41.61
CA ARG A 3 53.04 -5.94 41.18
C ARG A 3 52.09 -5.82 39.97
N ARG A 4 52.43 -6.03 38.69
CA ARG A 4 53.17 -7.12 38.02
C ARG A 4 52.74 -8.48 38.56
N ILE A 5 52.02 -9.30 37.77
CA ILE A 5 52.49 -10.50 37.03
C ILE A 5 51.22 -11.10 36.38
N LEU A 6 51.16 -11.67 35.17
CA LEU A 6 52.15 -12.07 34.16
C LEU A 6 51.59 -11.79 32.73
N LEU A 7 52.25 -12.25 31.67
CA LEU A 7 51.82 -12.26 30.26
C LEU A 7 52.39 -13.52 29.59
N ILE A 8 51.55 -14.43 29.07
CA ILE A 8 51.94 -15.54 28.16
C ILE A 8 50.70 -15.82 27.27
N GLY A 9 50.75 -15.89 25.94
CA GLY A 9 51.86 -15.69 25.00
C GLY A 9 51.94 -16.81 23.96
N MET A 10 51.67 -16.50 22.68
CA MET A 10 52.28 -17.14 21.50
C MET A 10 51.77 -16.52 20.18
N GLN A 11 52.64 -15.77 19.49
CA GLN A 11 52.62 -15.72 18.02
C GLN A 11 53.42 -16.91 17.50
N TRP A 12 53.00 -17.57 16.42
CA TRP A 12 53.92 -18.14 15.42
C TRP A 12 53.25 -18.10 14.04
N SER A 13 53.98 -17.60 13.05
CA SER A 13 53.57 -17.49 11.65
C SER A 13 53.97 -18.73 10.85
N PHE A 14 53.21 -19.11 9.83
CA PHE A 14 53.79 -19.75 8.65
C PHE A 14 53.05 -19.38 7.36
N MET A 15 53.83 -19.15 6.29
CA MET A 15 53.31 -18.78 4.97
C MET A 15 52.86 -19.99 4.15
N SER A 16 51.99 -19.70 3.18
CA SER A 16 51.88 -20.35 1.87
C SER A 16 51.73 -21.88 1.82
N HIS A 17 50.52 -22.31 1.48
CA HIS A 17 50.34 -23.30 0.40
C HIS A 17 49.21 -22.84 -0.52
N PHE A 18 49.57 -22.50 -1.77
CA PHE A 18 48.61 -22.26 -2.83
C PHE A 18 47.92 -23.59 -3.19
N ARG A 19 46.59 -23.65 -3.06
CA ARG A 19 45.76 -24.48 -3.93
C ARG A 19 44.68 -23.60 -4.53
N ALA A 20 44.80 -23.37 -5.83
CA ALA A 20 43.76 -22.71 -6.61
C ALA A 20 42.55 -23.64 -6.78
N LEU A 21 41.35 -23.06 -6.74
CA LEU A 21 40.07 -23.46 -7.38
C LEU A 21 38.88 -22.97 -6.53
N PRO A 22 37.78 -22.49 -7.14
CA PRO A 22 37.71 -21.55 -8.26
C PRO A 22 37.20 -20.17 -7.78
N SER A 23 37.45 -19.14 -8.57
CA SER A 23 36.93 -17.79 -8.33
C SER A 23 35.46 -17.65 -8.75
N ARG A 24 34.71 -16.77 -8.03
CA ARG A 24 33.29 -16.36 -8.20
C ARG A 24 32.26 -17.27 -7.48
N PRO A 25 31.15 -16.69 -6.93
CA PRO A 25 30.51 -15.44 -7.34
C PRO A 25 30.35 -14.36 -6.25
N LEU A 26 31.26 -13.39 -6.24
CA LEU A 26 31.06 -12.06 -5.60
C LEU A 26 30.74 -10.98 -6.66
N GLN A 27 30.02 -11.36 -7.73
CA GLN A 27 29.75 -10.50 -8.89
C GLN A 27 28.25 -10.40 -9.21
N ILE A 28 27.40 -10.54 -8.19
CA ILE A 28 25.93 -10.52 -8.31
C ILE A 28 25.36 -9.10 -8.11
N CYS A 29 26.00 -8.26 -7.28
CA CYS A 29 25.49 -6.94 -6.87
C CYS A 29 25.88 -5.75 -7.78
N SER A 30 26.09 -5.95 -9.09
CA SER A 30 26.23 -4.80 -10.03
C SER A 30 25.72 -5.05 -11.46
N LYS A 31 25.16 -6.24 -11.75
CA LYS A 31 24.67 -6.61 -13.08
C LYS A 31 23.15 -6.76 -13.18
N MET A 32 22.43 -6.77 -12.07
CA MET A 32 21.01 -7.17 -12.03
C MET A 32 20.02 -6.09 -12.50
N LEU A 33 20.50 -4.88 -12.83
CA LEU A 33 19.69 -3.70 -13.16
C LEU A 33 20.13 -3.00 -14.46
N THR A 34 21.40 -3.09 -14.82
CA THR A 34 21.84 -2.89 -16.21
C THR A 34 21.37 -4.03 -17.11
N HIS A 35 21.31 -5.26 -16.57
CA HIS A 35 20.66 -6.42 -17.18
C HIS A 35 19.55 -6.94 -16.26
N PHE A 36 18.31 -6.50 -16.51
CA PHE A 36 17.13 -7.19 -15.98
C PHE A 36 16.96 -8.51 -16.74
N ASP A 37 17.76 -9.53 -16.38
CA ASP A 37 17.71 -10.85 -17.02
C ASP A 37 16.46 -11.61 -16.57
N PHE A 38 15.40 -11.46 -17.36
CA PHE A 38 14.12 -12.13 -17.14
C PHE A 38 14.25 -13.66 -17.14
N LYS A 39 15.21 -14.25 -17.87
CA LYS A 39 15.43 -15.71 -17.88
C LYS A 39 15.98 -16.18 -16.55
N GLN A 40 16.90 -15.43 -15.95
CA GLN A 40 17.38 -15.69 -14.59
C GLN A 40 16.30 -15.38 -13.52
N PHE A 41 15.25 -14.64 -13.87
CA PHE A 41 14.10 -14.34 -13.03
C PHE A 41 13.02 -15.45 -13.08
N LYS A 42 12.79 -16.04 -14.26
CA LYS A 42 11.83 -17.13 -14.52
C LYS A 42 12.09 -18.38 -13.67
N SER A 43 13.35 -18.75 -13.44
CA SER A 43 13.72 -19.95 -12.67
C SER A 43 13.33 -19.89 -11.19
N ASP A 44 13.30 -18.68 -10.62
CA ASP A 44 13.34 -18.47 -9.17
C ASP A 44 12.21 -17.57 -8.64
N PHE A 45 10.97 -17.72 -9.16
CA PHE A 45 9.81 -16.96 -8.65
C PHE A 45 9.53 -17.16 -7.14
N ARG A 46 10.13 -18.19 -6.51
CA ARG A 46 10.12 -18.41 -5.05
C ARG A 46 11.09 -17.48 -4.31
N HIS A 47 12.20 -17.08 -4.95
CA HIS A 47 13.21 -16.16 -4.42
C HIS A 47 13.08 -14.74 -5.02
N LEU A 48 11.94 -14.47 -5.67
CA LEU A 48 11.58 -13.17 -6.21
C LEU A 48 11.74 -12.07 -5.15
N ASP A 49 11.14 -12.27 -3.98
CA ASP A 49 11.06 -11.26 -2.93
C ASP A 49 12.45 -10.94 -2.38
N SER A 50 13.23 -11.95 -2.01
CA SER A 50 14.58 -11.74 -1.48
C SER A 50 15.52 -11.09 -2.51
N ARG A 51 15.33 -11.34 -3.81
CA ARG A 51 16.05 -10.62 -4.87
C ARG A 51 15.60 -9.18 -4.99
N LEU A 52 14.30 -8.93 -5.10
CA LEU A 52 13.74 -7.58 -5.19
C LEU A 52 14.09 -6.70 -4.00
N ILE A 53 14.08 -7.26 -2.79
CA ILE A 53 14.48 -6.57 -1.54
C ILE A 53 15.93 -6.08 -1.62
N ASN A 54 16.83 -6.81 -2.27
CA ASN A 54 18.26 -6.49 -2.36
C ASN A 54 18.68 -5.68 -3.60
N LEU A 55 17.76 -5.32 -4.50
CA LEU A 55 18.06 -4.43 -5.64
C LEU A 55 18.37 -2.99 -5.19
N ASP A 56 19.27 -2.30 -5.87
CA ASP A 56 19.41 -0.84 -5.73
C ASP A 56 18.15 -0.12 -6.24
N ASP A 57 17.75 0.99 -5.62
CA ASP A 57 16.61 1.79 -6.08
C ASP A 57 16.98 2.65 -7.30
N VAL A 58 16.93 2.03 -8.48
CA VAL A 58 17.26 2.67 -9.75
C VAL A 58 16.06 2.81 -10.67
N PHE A 59 16.15 3.75 -11.60
CA PHE A 59 15.17 3.87 -12.68
C PHE A 59 15.33 2.69 -13.66
N ILE A 60 14.21 2.06 -14.02
CA ILE A 60 14.15 1.03 -15.06
C ILE A 60 13.64 1.65 -16.36
N GLU A 61 14.41 1.51 -17.43
CA GLU A 61 14.05 1.97 -18.78
C GLU A 61 12.84 1.19 -19.32
N LYS A 62 11.93 1.90 -20.01
CA LYS A 62 10.72 1.33 -20.59
C LYS A 62 10.97 0.09 -21.46
N SER A 63 11.99 0.13 -22.31
CA SER A 63 12.38 -0.99 -23.18
C SER A 63 12.62 -2.30 -22.41
N LYS A 64 13.26 -2.23 -21.23
CA LYS A 64 13.50 -3.41 -20.38
C LYS A 64 12.21 -3.98 -19.77
N LEU A 65 11.20 -3.13 -19.55
CA LEU A 65 9.87 -3.54 -19.07
C LEU A 65 9.04 -4.14 -20.21
N GLU A 66 9.19 -3.62 -21.44
CA GLU A 66 8.61 -4.17 -22.67
C GLU A 66 9.24 -5.54 -23.03
N ASP A 67 10.56 -5.69 -22.89
CA ASP A 67 11.27 -6.96 -23.03
C ASP A 67 10.75 -7.99 -22.00
N ALA A 68 10.65 -7.60 -20.72
CA ALA A 68 10.12 -8.46 -19.66
C ALA A 68 8.65 -8.86 -19.89
N MET A 69 7.81 -7.93 -20.40
CA MET A 69 6.44 -8.24 -20.80
C MET A 69 6.43 -9.25 -21.96
N SER A 70 7.28 -9.06 -22.96
CA SER A 70 7.40 -9.96 -24.11
C SER A 70 7.82 -11.36 -23.68
N GLU A 71 8.81 -11.49 -22.78
CA GLU A 71 9.23 -12.79 -22.25
C GLU A 71 8.17 -13.44 -21.33
N LEU A 72 7.38 -12.67 -20.57
CA LEU A 72 6.20 -13.19 -19.87
C LEU A 72 5.19 -13.81 -20.83
N GLN A 73 4.93 -13.18 -21.98
CA GLN A 73 3.98 -13.69 -22.96
C GLN A 73 4.51 -14.92 -23.71
N LEU A 74 5.75 -14.87 -24.18
CA LEU A 74 6.42 -15.90 -25.00
C LEU A 74 6.70 -17.23 -24.26
N SER A 75 6.61 -17.25 -22.93
CA SER A 75 7.15 -18.34 -22.11
C SER A 75 6.14 -19.40 -21.69
N GLU A 76 6.68 -20.60 -21.40
CA GLU A 76 6.06 -21.69 -20.62
C GLU A 76 5.68 -21.29 -19.17
N CYS A 77 5.69 -20.00 -18.82
CA CYS A 77 5.24 -19.55 -17.52
C CYS A 77 3.76 -19.90 -17.33
N SER A 78 3.42 -20.40 -16.14
CA SER A 78 2.04 -20.63 -15.78
C SER A 78 1.25 -19.31 -15.79
N GLU A 79 -0.05 -19.40 -16.09
CA GLU A 79 -0.98 -18.27 -16.00
C GLU A 79 -0.90 -17.51 -14.67
N TYR A 80 -0.65 -18.24 -13.58
CA TYR A 80 -0.41 -17.67 -12.26
C TYR A 80 0.77 -16.69 -12.25
N ILE A 81 1.92 -17.07 -12.81
CA ILE A 81 3.10 -16.18 -12.87
C ILE A 81 2.78 -14.95 -13.73
N LYS A 82 2.20 -15.15 -14.93
CA LYS A 82 1.85 -14.04 -15.84
C LYS A 82 0.94 -13.01 -15.18
N ARG A 83 -0.05 -13.45 -14.41
CA ARG A 83 -1.03 -12.59 -13.71
C ARG A 83 -0.48 -11.95 -12.42
N SER A 84 0.48 -12.58 -11.73
CA SER A 84 0.96 -12.14 -10.41
C SER A 84 2.29 -11.39 -10.43
N PHE A 85 3.09 -11.50 -11.49
CA PHE A 85 4.43 -10.89 -11.59
C PHE A 85 4.42 -9.38 -11.33
N TRP A 86 3.64 -8.62 -12.11
CA TRP A 86 3.64 -7.16 -12.06
C TRP A 86 3.17 -6.62 -10.71
N LYS A 87 2.07 -7.17 -10.18
CA LYS A 87 1.60 -6.93 -8.81
C LYS A 87 2.73 -7.12 -7.79
N ARG A 88 3.36 -8.30 -7.77
CA ARG A 88 4.38 -8.65 -6.76
C ARG A 88 5.62 -7.75 -6.88
N LEU A 89 6.02 -7.43 -8.11
CA LEU A 89 7.13 -6.52 -8.41
C LEU A 89 6.90 -5.10 -7.89
N ILE A 90 5.70 -4.53 -8.10
CA ILE A 90 5.40 -3.17 -7.64
C ILE A 90 5.15 -3.10 -6.12
N GLU A 91 4.47 -4.10 -5.53
CA GLU A 91 4.20 -4.14 -4.08
C GLU A 91 5.47 -4.28 -3.23
N ILE A 92 6.44 -5.07 -3.69
CA ILE A 92 7.71 -5.28 -2.96
C ILE A 92 8.62 -4.06 -3.10
N SER A 93 8.69 -3.47 -4.30
CA SER A 93 9.39 -2.22 -4.53
C SER A 93 8.82 -1.08 -3.66
N TRP A 94 7.49 -0.96 -3.57
CA TRP A 94 6.82 0.04 -2.73
C TRP A 94 7.09 -0.18 -1.24
N SER A 95 6.88 -1.40 -0.73
CA SER A 95 7.08 -1.72 0.69
C SER A 95 8.53 -1.58 1.18
N HIS A 96 9.51 -1.66 0.26
CA HIS A 96 10.93 -1.48 0.57
C HIS A 96 11.46 -0.10 0.14
N GLY A 97 10.57 0.87 -0.10
CA GLY A 97 10.93 2.28 -0.33
C GLY A 97 11.64 2.57 -1.65
N LYS A 98 11.49 1.71 -2.66
CA LYS A 98 12.19 1.80 -3.95
C LYS A 98 11.45 2.72 -4.92
N GLN A 99 11.54 4.02 -4.67
CA GLN A 99 10.74 5.03 -5.35
C GLN A 99 11.10 5.17 -6.83
N ASN A 100 12.37 5.00 -7.23
CA ASN A 100 12.74 5.04 -8.64
C ASN A 100 12.18 3.84 -9.39
N ILE A 101 12.28 2.63 -8.82
CA ILE A 101 11.68 1.42 -9.41
C ILE A 101 10.15 1.55 -9.49
N VAL A 102 9.49 1.99 -8.41
CA VAL A 102 8.04 2.20 -8.39
C VAL A 102 7.62 3.22 -9.44
N ASN A 103 8.33 4.33 -9.60
CA ASN A 103 8.01 5.33 -10.63
C ASN A 103 8.13 4.77 -12.05
N SER A 104 9.17 3.99 -12.37
CA SER A 104 9.28 3.30 -13.66
C SER A 104 8.10 2.36 -13.91
N LEU A 105 7.73 1.55 -12.91
CA LEU A 105 6.61 0.60 -13.01
C LEU A 105 5.26 1.31 -13.15
N LEU A 106 5.03 2.39 -12.40
CA LEU A 106 3.81 3.20 -12.49
C LEU A 106 3.65 3.78 -13.90
N MET A 107 4.69 4.40 -14.46
CA MET A 107 4.62 4.95 -15.82
C MET A 107 4.33 3.86 -16.86
N PHE A 108 5.07 2.74 -16.80
CA PHE A 108 4.87 1.62 -17.72
C PHE A 108 3.45 1.03 -17.66
N ILE A 109 2.91 0.78 -16.46
CA ILE A 109 1.56 0.22 -16.30
C ILE A 109 0.48 1.23 -16.71
N LEU A 110 0.68 2.52 -16.44
CA LEU A 110 -0.28 3.59 -16.79
C LEU A 110 -0.33 3.88 -18.30
N GLU A 111 0.74 3.62 -19.05
CA GLU A 111 0.76 3.76 -20.51
C GLU A 111 -0.07 2.68 -21.23
N SER A 112 -0.29 1.51 -20.62
CA SER A 112 -1.08 0.42 -21.23
C SER A 112 -1.81 -0.46 -20.18
N PRO A 113 -2.75 0.10 -19.39
CA PRO A 113 -3.38 -0.63 -18.28
C PRO A 113 -4.04 -1.95 -18.69
N ASN A 114 -4.65 -1.98 -19.87
CA ASN A 114 -5.35 -3.15 -20.42
C ASN A 114 -4.43 -4.36 -20.69
N GLN A 115 -3.10 -4.21 -20.63
CA GLN A 115 -2.14 -5.32 -20.73
C GLN A 115 -1.85 -6.01 -19.39
N HIS A 116 -2.36 -5.48 -18.28
CA HIS A 116 -2.08 -5.95 -16.93
C HIS A 116 -3.32 -6.58 -16.26
N SER A 117 -3.07 -7.48 -15.29
CA SER A 117 -4.15 -8.14 -14.55
C SER A 117 -4.91 -7.17 -13.63
N HIS A 118 -6.20 -7.41 -13.39
CA HIS A 118 -7.02 -6.66 -12.42
C HIS A 118 -6.32 -6.51 -11.05
N HIS A 119 -5.64 -7.56 -10.57
CA HIS A 119 -4.84 -7.51 -9.34
C HIS A 119 -3.65 -6.53 -9.41
N THR A 120 -2.98 -6.40 -10.56
CA THR A 120 -1.89 -5.43 -10.75
C THR A 120 -2.45 -4.01 -10.73
N LEU A 121 -3.57 -3.77 -11.41
CA LEU A 121 -4.21 -2.46 -11.47
C LEU A 121 -4.70 -2.00 -10.09
N LEU A 122 -5.24 -2.91 -9.26
CA LEU A 122 -5.57 -2.61 -7.86
C LEU A 122 -4.35 -2.22 -7.02
N SER A 123 -3.22 -2.92 -7.14
CA SER A 123 -1.98 -2.56 -6.44
C SER A 123 -1.45 -1.19 -6.89
N VAL A 124 -1.56 -0.86 -8.18
CA VAL A 124 -1.24 0.48 -8.71
C VAL A 124 -2.19 1.54 -8.16
N LEU A 125 -3.51 1.32 -8.19
CA LEU A 125 -4.51 2.24 -7.62
C LEU A 125 -4.21 2.54 -6.15
N LYS A 126 -3.92 1.51 -5.35
CA LYS A 126 -3.55 1.65 -3.95
C LYS A 126 -2.30 2.51 -3.75
N ILE A 127 -1.25 2.28 -4.54
CA ILE A 127 0.00 3.06 -4.49
C ILE A 127 -0.24 4.52 -4.90
N LEU A 128 -0.98 4.77 -5.98
CA LEU A 128 -1.32 6.12 -6.43
C LEU A 128 -2.13 6.89 -5.37
N ALA A 129 -3.10 6.23 -4.74
CA ALA A 129 -3.91 6.82 -3.67
C ALA A 129 -3.08 7.16 -2.42
N HIS A 130 -2.23 6.23 -1.95
CA HIS A 130 -1.29 6.51 -0.84
C HIS A 130 -0.28 7.62 -1.18
N SER A 131 0.12 7.75 -2.44
CA SER A 131 1.06 8.77 -2.92
C SER A 131 0.41 10.13 -3.20
N GLY A 132 -0.91 10.28 -3.03
CA GLY A 132 -1.63 11.50 -3.38
C GLY A 132 -1.73 11.80 -4.89
N ARG A 133 -1.39 10.83 -5.74
CA ARG A 133 -1.32 10.96 -7.22
C ARG A 133 -2.70 10.85 -7.87
N PHE A 134 -3.63 11.70 -7.41
CA PHE A 134 -5.05 11.59 -7.75
C PHE A 134 -5.39 11.86 -9.22
N SER A 135 -4.54 12.62 -9.93
CA SER A 135 -4.66 12.89 -11.37
C SER A 135 -4.50 11.63 -12.23
N GLU A 136 -3.67 10.68 -11.80
CA GLU A 136 -3.45 9.40 -12.47
C GLU A 136 -4.36 8.30 -11.91
N PHE A 137 -4.68 8.36 -10.60
CA PHE A 137 -5.64 7.47 -9.97
C PHE A 137 -7.01 7.50 -10.67
N LYS A 138 -7.56 8.71 -10.92
CA LYS A 138 -8.91 8.89 -11.45
C LYS A 138 -9.12 8.21 -12.83
N PRO A 139 -8.30 8.44 -13.87
CA PRO A 139 -8.48 7.75 -15.15
C PRO A 139 -8.24 6.24 -15.04
N LEU A 140 -7.27 5.79 -14.24
CA LEU A 140 -7.03 4.37 -14.02
C LEU A 140 -8.22 3.68 -13.34
N TYR A 141 -8.85 4.32 -12.35
CA TYR A 141 -10.02 3.81 -11.65
C TYR A 141 -11.18 3.56 -12.61
N TYR A 142 -11.53 4.54 -13.45
CA TYR A 142 -12.63 4.36 -14.41
C TYR A 142 -12.30 3.33 -15.49
N ASN A 143 -11.05 3.27 -15.98
CA ASN A 143 -10.63 2.22 -16.90
C ASN A 143 -10.74 0.82 -16.26
N PHE A 144 -10.22 0.65 -15.05
CA PHE A 144 -10.31 -0.59 -14.28
C PHE A 144 -11.77 -1.03 -14.10
N CYS A 145 -12.63 -0.14 -13.60
CA CYS A 145 -14.05 -0.46 -13.38
C CYS A 145 -14.82 -0.75 -14.68
N SER A 146 -14.44 -0.13 -15.81
CA SER A 146 -15.04 -0.44 -17.12
C SER A 146 -14.67 -1.83 -17.66
N GLY A 147 -13.60 -2.44 -17.14
CA GLY A 147 -13.16 -3.79 -17.50
C GLY A 147 -13.75 -4.91 -16.62
N LEU A 148 -14.43 -4.59 -15.52
CA LEU A 148 -14.97 -5.58 -14.59
C LEU A 148 -16.30 -6.16 -15.07
N SER A 149 -16.42 -7.50 -15.01
CA SER A 149 -17.74 -8.14 -14.99
C SER A 149 -18.52 -7.81 -13.70
N PRO A 150 -19.86 -7.95 -13.67
CA PRO A 150 -20.65 -7.74 -12.45
C PRO A 150 -20.20 -8.60 -11.26
N GLN A 151 -19.75 -9.83 -11.53
CA GLN A 151 -19.23 -10.74 -10.52
C GLN A 151 -17.87 -10.25 -9.97
N GLU A 152 -16.97 -9.78 -10.84
CA GLU A 152 -15.69 -9.20 -10.40
C GLU A 152 -15.88 -7.90 -9.61
N ALA A 153 -16.87 -7.07 -9.95
CA ALA A 153 -17.21 -5.87 -9.18
C ALA A 153 -17.63 -6.20 -7.74
N VAL A 154 -18.30 -7.34 -7.50
CA VAL A 154 -18.58 -7.85 -6.15
C VAL A 154 -17.29 -8.34 -5.49
N VAL A 155 -16.50 -9.18 -6.18
CA VAL A 155 -15.26 -9.78 -5.64
C VAL A 155 -14.23 -8.72 -5.22
N PHE A 156 -14.05 -7.68 -6.03
CA PHE A 156 -13.08 -6.61 -5.76
C PHE A 156 -13.64 -5.43 -4.95
N SER A 157 -14.92 -5.46 -4.57
CA SER A 157 -15.60 -4.33 -3.90
C SER A 157 -14.83 -3.76 -2.70
N ALA A 158 -14.39 -4.60 -1.77
CA ALA A 158 -13.64 -4.17 -0.58
C ALA A 158 -12.25 -3.57 -0.94
N ASP A 159 -11.53 -4.16 -1.91
CA ASP A 159 -10.25 -3.64 -2.38
C ASP A 159 -10.40 -2.27 -3.05
N ILE A 160 -11.42 -2.12 -3.91
CA ILE A 160 -11.76 -0.87 -4.61
C ILE A 160 -12.12 0.22 -3.58
N VAL A 161 -12.98 -0.10 -2.62
CA VAL A 161 -13.37 0.80 -1.53
C VAL A 161 -12.15 1.24 -0.72
N SER A 162 -11.26 0.31 -0.36
CA SER A 162 -10.03 0.65 0.36
C SER A 162 -9.14 1.66 -0.40
N CYS A 163 -9.15 1.61 -1.74
CA CYS A 163 -8.44 2.57 -2.59
C CYS A 163 -9.19 3.92 -2.66
N LEU A 164 -10.50 3.90 -2.90
CA LEU A 164 -11.34 5.09 -3.03
C LEU A 164 -11.32 5.96 -1.78
N CYS A 165 -11.38 5.36 -0.58
CA CYS A 165 -11.39 6.06 0.70
C CYS A 165 -10.07 6.73 1.08
N LEU A 166 -9.01 6.51 0.30
CA LEU A 166 -7.74 7.24 0.37
C LEU A 166 -7.70 8.46 -0.57
N THR A 167 -8.81 8.78 -1.25
CA THR A 167 -8.89 9.85 -2.25
C THR A 167 -10.16 10.71 -2.10
N PRO A 168 -10.19 11.92 -2.70
CA PRO A 168 -11.42 12.71 -2.80
C PRO A 168 -12.59 12.02 -3.54
N LEU A 169 -12.35 10.90 -4.25
CA LEU A 169 -13.40 10.10 -4.91
C LEU A 169 -14.10 9.13 -3.94
N TYR A 170 -13.87 9.21 -2.62
CA TYR A 170 -14.46 8.28 -1.64
C TYR A 170 -15.98 8.09 -1.78
N LYS A 171 -16.76 9.07 -2.28
CA LYS A 171 -18.22 8.92 -2.49
C LYS A 171 -18.59 7.75 -3.41
N GLU A 172 -17.73 7.40 -4.37
CA GLU A 172 -17.92 6.24 -5.24
C GLU A 172 -17.97 4.92 -4.43
N SER A 173 -17.40 4.89 -3.21
CA SER A 173 -17.43 3.70 -2.34
C SER A 173 -18.85 3.30 -1.89
N PHE A 174 -19.81 4.22 -1.84
CA PHE A 174 -21.18 3.92 -1.43
C PHE A 174 -21.89 3.01 -2.43
N PHE A 175 -21.54 3.06 -3.73
CA PHE A 175 -22.02 2.10 -4.72
C PHE A 175 -21.58 0.67 -4.37
N TYR A 176 -20.32 0.50 -3.99
CA TYR A 176 -19.78 -0.80 -3.60
C TYR A 176 -20.27 -1.27 -2.23
N LEU A 177 -20.58 -0.35 -1.29
CA LEU A 177 -21.25 -0.68 -0.04
C LEU A 177 -22.67 -1.21 -0.28
N ASP A 178 -23.46 -0.56 -1.13
CA ASP A 178 -24.81 -1.00 -1.48
C ASP A 178 -24.79 -2.34 -2.24
N LEU A 179 -23.81 -2.53 -3.14
CA LEU A 179 -23.53 -3.82 -3.78
C LEU A 179 -23.17 -4.91 -2.75
N ALA A 180 -22.35 -4.59 -1.75
CA ALA A 180 -21.95 -5.51 -0.68
C ALA A 180 -23.12 -5.90 0.22
N ILE A 181 -24.00 -4.95 0.59
CA ILE A 181 -25.24 -5.19 1.32
C ILE A 181 -26.15 -6.16 0.55
N LYS A 182 -26.38 -5.89 -0.75
CA LYS A 182 -27.22 -6.74 -1.63
C LYS A 182 -26.69 -8.17 -1.79
N ASN A 183 -25.37 -8.37 -1.66
CA ASN A 183 -24.72 -9.68 -1.74
C ASN A 183 -24.43 -10.31 -0.37
N GLY A 184 -24.90 -9.71 0.74
CA GLY A 184 -24.72 -10.27 2.09
C GLY A 184 -23.27 -10.30 2.59
N MET A 185 -22.42 -9.39 2.10
CA MET A 185 -20.99 -9.39 2.42
C MET A 185 -20.71 -8.83 3.83
N PRO A 186 -19.58 -9.22 4.48
CA PRO A 186 -19.18 -8.68 5.79
C PRO A 186 -18.86 -7.17 5.74
N LEU A 187 -19.81 -6.35 6.18
CA LEU A 187 -19.74 -4.88 6.08
C LEU A 187 -18.58 -4.24 6.88
N GLY A 188 -18.00 -4.95 7.85
CA GLY A 188 -16.83 -4.46 8.60
C GLY A 188 -15.61 -4.12 7.74
N GLN A 189 -15.47 -4.75 6.56
CA GLN A 189 -14.40 -4.43 5.59
C GLN A 189 -14.55 -3.03 4.96
N PHE A 190 -15.75 -2.46 5.03
CA PHE A 190 -16.11 -1.17 4.45
C PHE A 190 -16.01 -0.01 5.46
N LEU A 191 -15.56 -0.27 6.70
CA LEU A 191 -15.35 0.77 7.73
C LEU A 191 -14.38 1.89 7.30
N CYS A 192 -13.52 1.64 6.32
CA CYS A 192 -12.67 2.68 5.72
C CYS A 192 -13.46 3.81 5.02
N ILE A 193 -14.74 3.60 4.68
CA ILE A 193 -15.64 4.65 4.17
C ILE A 193 -15.78 5.79 5.18
N LEU A 194 -15.90 5.49 6.47
CA LEU A 194 -15.91 6.49 7.53
C LEU A 194 -14.62 7.32 7.50
N VAL A 195 -13.45 6.68 7.35
CA VAL A 195 -12.14 7.35 7.27
C VAL A 195 -12.06 8.25 6.05
N GLY A 196 -12.60 7.82 4.90
CA GLY A 196 -12.72 8.65 3.69
C GLY A 196 -13.63 9.87 3.93
N ALA A 197 -14.79 9.67 4.55
CA ALA A 197 -15.70 10.76 4.90
C ALA A 197 -15.04 11.77 5.85
N ALA A 198 -14.38 11.30 6.92
CA ALA A 198 -13.65 12.15 7.86
C ALA A 198 -12.61 13.05 7.16
N LYS A 199 -11.91 12.53 6.15
CA LYS A 199 -10.90 13.28 5.38
C LYS A 199 -11.51 14.26 4.37
N TYR A 200 -12.57 13.88 3.66
CA TYR A 200 -12.98 14.57 2.43
C TYR A 200 -14.44 15.06 2.40
N ALA A 201 -15.34 14.53 3.23
CA ALA A 201 -16.75 14.94 3.26
C ALA A 201 -16.96 16.31 3.90
N PRO A 202 -18.05 17.05 3.59
CA PRO A 202 -18.58 18.06 4.51
C PRO A 202 -18.88 17.42 5.88
N TYR A 203 -18.64 18.14 6.98
CA TYR A 203 -18.78 17.56 8.34
C TYR A 203 -20.17 16.95 8.61
N VAL A 204 -21.25 17.55 8.09
CA VAL A 204 -22.62 17.02 8.22
C VAL A 204 -22.72 15.59 7.68
N GLU A 205 -22.19 15.35 6.48
CA GLU A 205 -22.16 14.04 5.81
C GLU A 205 -21.31 13.01 6.57
N VAL A 206 -20.30 13.45 7.32
CA VAL A 206 -19.53 12.54 8.21
C VAL A 206 -20.45 11.91 9.26
N PHE A 207 -21.32 12.70 9.89
CA PHE A 207 -22.26 12.19 10.89
C PHE A 207 -23.38 11.34 10.27
N GLU A 208 -23.86 11.69 9.08
CA GLU A 208 -24.79 10.85 8.31
C GLU A 208 -24.16 9.49 7.98
N THR A 209 -22.87 9.47 7.63
CA THR A 209 -22.10 8.24 7.38
C THR A 209 -21.90 7.42 8.66
N ILE A 210 -21.61 8.06 9.79
CA ILE A 210 -21.55 7.40 11.11
C ILE A 210 -22.88 6.70 11.40
N ASP A 211 -24.00 7.41 11.21
CA ASP A 211 -25.33 6.90 11.54
C ASP A 211 -25.74 5.75 10.62
N LEU A 212 -25.43 5.83 9.32
CA LEU A 212 -25.58 4.70 8.38
C LEU A 212 -24.86 3.45 8.87
N PHE A 213 -23.56 3.55 9.21
CA PHE A 213 -22.79 2.40 9.70
C PHE A 213 -23.33 1.88 11.05
N HIS A 214 -23.80 2.76 11.93
CA HIS A 214 -24.40 2.36 13.20
C HIS A 214 -25.70 1.56 13.03
N THR A 215 -26.53 1.85 12.02
CA THR A 215 -27.72 1.01 11.73
C THR A 215 -27.38 -0.43 11.37
N HIS A 216 -26.14 -0.69 10.92
CA HIS A 216 -25.60 -2.03 10.65
C HIS A 216 -24.81 -2.62 11.82
N GLY A 217 -24.89 -2.02 13.03
CA GLY A 217 -24.17 -2.49 14.21
C GLY A 217 -22.66 -2.24 14.18
N LEU A 218 -22.19 -1.37 13.29
CA LEU A 218 -20.77 -1.03 13.16
C LEU A 218 -20.45 0.29 13.87
N GLN A 219 -19.25 0.38 14.45
CA GLN A 219 -18.73 1.58 15.11
C GLN A 219 -17.49 2.12 14.37
N PRO A 220 -17.19 3.43 14.44
CA PRO A 220 -16.01 3.99 13.81
C PRO A 220 -14.70 3.46 14.39
N SER A 221 -13.65 3.38 13.57
CA SER A 221 -12.32 2.91 13.96
C SER A 221 -11.44 4.01 14.56
N ASN A 222 -10.32 3.66 15.21
CA ASN A 222 -9.32 4.65 15.63
C ASN A 222 -8.83 5.53 14.45
N ASP A 223 -8.68 4.96 13.25
CA ASP A 223 -8.25 5.72 12.06
C ASP A 223 -9.28 6.78 11.64
N PHE A 224 -10.57 6.51 11.85
CA PHE A 224 -11.64 7.50 11.65
C PHE A 224 -11.46 8.67 12.62
N TYR A 225 -11.36 8.38 13.93
CA TYR A 225 -11.26 9.41 14.94
C TYR A 225 -9.96 10.23 14.77
N LEU A 226 -8.84 9.60 14.45
CA LEU A 226 -7.59 10.30 14.11
C LEU A 226 -7.76 11.22 12.90
N ALA A 227 -8.37 10.74 11.81
CA ALA A 227 -8.60 11.55 10.61
C ALA A 227 -9.52 12.75 10.89
N PHE A 228 -10.60 12.55 11.64
CA PHE A 228 -11.56 13.60 11.98
C PHE A 228 -10.96 14.64 12.91
N VAL A 229 -10.39 14.22 14.06
CA VAL A 229 -9.82 15.13 15.06
C VAL A 229 -8.68 15.96 14.46
N ASN A 230 -7.78 15.34 13.68
CA ASN A 230 -6.71 16.07 13.00
C ASN A 230 -7.25 17.12 12.01
N ARG A 231 -8.33 16.83 11.29
CA ARG A 231 -8.94 17.77 10.35
C ARG A 231 -9.59 18.95 11.06
N VAL A 232 -10.37 18.68 12.11
CA VAL A 232 -11.04 19.71 12.93
C VAL A 232 -10.01 20.61 13.63
N ASP A 233 -8.87 20.07 14.08
CA ASP A 233 -7.75 20.83 14.67
C ASP A 233 -7.05 21.79 13.69
N ILE A 234 -7.10 21.48 12.38
CA ILE A 234 -6.56 22.33 11.30
C ILE A 234 -7.58 23.41 10.89
N ASP A 235 -8.87 23.09 10.89
CA ASP A 235 -9.96 23.95 10.41
C ASP A 235 -10.05 25.28 11.16
N ARG A 236 -9.90 25.25 12.50
CA ARG A 236 -9.87 26.42 13.41
C ARG A 236 -11.07 27.38 13.33
N SER A 237 -12.11 27.07 12.57
CA SER A 237 -13.34 27.86 12.52
C SER A 237 -14.18 27.67 13.78
N VAL A 238 -15.12 28.58 14.06
CA VAL A 238 -16.11 28.40 15.14
C VAL A 238 -16.93 27.11 14.95
N SER A 239 -17.16 26.72 13.69
CA SER A 239 -17.82 25.46 13.33
C SER A 239 -17.03 24.22 13.75
N ALA A 240 -15.69 24.30 13.83
CA ALA A 240 -14.84 23.19 14.26
C ALA A 240 -15.18 22.75 15.70
N MET A 241 -15.45 23.70 16.61
CA MET A 241 -15.89 23.44 17.98
C MET A 241 -17.19 22.64 17.99
N HIS A 242 -18.22 23.12 17.28
CA HIS A 242 -19.52 22.46 17.18
C HIS A 242 -19.42 21.02 16.67
N TYR A 243 -18.55 20.75 15.68
CA TYR A 243 -18.35 19.39 15.17
C TYR A 243 -17.53 18.49 16.10
N MET A 244 -16.66 19.05 16.96
CA MET A 244 -16.00 18.28 18.01
C MET A 244 -16.98 17.91 19.14
N GLU A 245 -17.82 18.86 19.56
CA GLU A 245 -18.89 18.63 20.54
C GLU A 245 -19.87 17.55 20.04
N ARG A 246 -20.34 17.66 18.78
CA ARG A 246 -21.21 16.66 18.16
C ARG A 246 -20.57 15.26 18.04
N LEU A 247 -19.25 15.17 17.97
CA LEU A 247 -18.53 13.88 18.05
C LEU A 247 -18.56 13.31 19.47
N LEU A 248 -18.34 14.15 20.49
CA LEU A 248 -18.45 13.75 21.89
C LEU A 248 -19.86 13.30 22.26
N ASP A 249 -20.89 13.98 21.76
CA ASP A 249 -22.29 13.58 21.93
C ASP A 249 -22.53 12.16 21.38
N LYS A 250 -22.05 11.87 20.16
CA LYS A 250 -22.15 10.52 19.57
C LYS A 250 -21.42 9.47 20.40
N LEU A 251 -20.20 9.77 20.86
CA LEU A 251 -19.44 8.86 21.73
C LEU A 251 -20.17 8.57 23.04
N SER A 252 -20.79 9.58 23.64
CA SER A 252 -21.55 9.46 24.88
C SER A 252 -22.85 8.68 24.69
N VAL A 253 -23.63 8.99 23.64
CA VAL A 253 -24.94 8.36 23.37
C VAL A 253 -24.82 6.89 23.00
N HIS A 254 -23.75 6.51 22.30
CA HIS A 254 -23.53 5.13 21.83
C HIS A 254 -22.53 4.35 22.70
N GLU A 255 -22.06 4.92 23.81
CA GLU A 255 -21.07 4.34 24.75
C GLU A 255 -19.80 3.79 24.05
N TRP A 256 -19.36 4.42 22.97
CA TRP A 256 -18.25 3.92 22.14
C TRP A 256 -16.89 4.14 22.80
N ILE A 257 -16.15 3.03 22.95
CA ILE A 257 -14.81 3.04 23.56
C ILE A 257 -13.77 3.54 22.53
N ILE A 258 -13.13 4.67 22.85
CA ILE A 258 -12.01 5.23 22.08
C ILE A 258 -10.66 4.99 22.77
N SER A 259 -9.59 4.93 21.98
CA SER A 259 -8.23 4.76 22.51
C SER A 259 -7.67 6.05 23.13
N SER A 260 -6.67 5.89 23.99
CA SER A 260 -6.03 7.00 24.71
C SER A 260 -5.38 8.05 23.80
N SER A 261 -4.96 7.67 22.59
CA SER A 261 -4.45 8.60 21.57
C SER A 261 -5.54 9.55 21.07
N ILE A 262 -6.76 9.06 20.86
CA ILE A 262 -7.93 9.89 20.50
C ILE A 262 -8.24 10.85 21.65
N ILE A 263 -8.35 10.34 22.88
CA ILE A 263 -8.62 11.17 24.08
C ILE A 263 -7.58 12.30 24.20
N THR A 264 -6.30 12.00 23.93
CA THR A 264 -5.22 12.99 23.96
C THR A 264 -5.36 14.03 22.85
N GLY A 265 -5.75 13.62 21.65
CA GLY A 265 -6.02 14.53 20.53
C GLY A 265 -7.20 15.47 20.80
N VAL A 266 -8.29 14.93 21.33
CA VAL A 266 -9.50 15.68 21.71
C VAL A 266 -9.20 16.68 22.83
N LYS A 267 -8.51 16.27 23.90
CA LYS A 267 -8.11 17.20 24.98
C LYS A 267 -7.29 18.38 24.46
N ARG A 268 -6.28 18.10 23.63
CA ARG A 268 -5.42 19.12 23.01
C ARG A 268 -6.20 20.12 22.15
N PHE A 269 -7.33 19.73 21.58
CA PHE A 269 -8.19 20.65 20.83
C PHE A 269 -8.90 21.65 21.74
N PHE A 270 -9.44 21.18 22.87
CA PHE A 270 -10.17 22.04 23.85
C PHE A 270 -9.25 22.85 24.79
N GLU A 271 -7.98 22.48 24.92
CA GLU A 271 -6.99 23.15 25.78
C GLU A 271 -6.29 24.37 25.12
N ARG A 272 -6.75 24.80 23.92
CA ARG A 272 -6.17 25.91 23.14
C ARG A 272 -7.00 27.20 23.20
#